data_AF-A0A375I1A4-F1
#
_entry.id   AF-A0A375I1A4-F1
#
_cell.length_a   1.000
_cell.length_b   1.000
_cell.length_c   1.000
_cell.angle_alpha   90.00
_cell.angle_beta   90.00
_cell.angle_gamma   90.00
#
_symmetry.space_group_name_H-M   'P 1'
#
loop_
_entity.id
_entity.type
_entity.pdbx_description
1 polymer ?
#
loop_
_entity_poly.entity_id
_entity_poly.type
_entity_poly.pdbx_seq_one_letter_code
_entity_poly.pdbx_strand_id
1 'polypeptide(L)'
;MADEKPSYEQARAELAEIVAKLESGGVPLAESMQLWKRGEELAARCQEELDGARQLIDEARQQSQTGGEPPADLGQPSAEPLA
;
A
#
# COMPACT_ATOMS: atom_id res chain seq x y z
N MET A 1 13.29 -7.45 25.31
CA MET A 1 13.20 -6.23 24.48
C MET A 1 12.20 -6.57 23.39
N ALA A 2 11.17 -5.74 23.22
CA ALA A 2 9.98 -6.10 22.48
C ALA A 2 10.33 -6.55 21.06
N ASP A 3 9.71 -7.66 20.66
CA ASP A 3 9.62 -8.18 19.30
C ASP A 3 8.79 -7.16 18.48
N GLU A 4 9.39 -6.00 18.21
CA GLU A 4 8.75 -4.93 17.45
C GLU A 4 9.01 -5.21 15.98
N LYS A 5 7.95 -5.54 15.24
CA LYS A 5 8.03 -5.79 13.81
C LYS A 5 8.70 -4.58 13.13
N PRO A 6 9.66 -4.80 12.20
CA PRO A 6 10.32 -3.70 11.53
C PRO A 6 9.29 -2.82 10.80
N SER A 7 9.56 -1.51 10.77
CA SER A 7 8.84 -0.59 9.90
C SER A 7 9.01 -0.98 8.42
N TYR A 8 8.10 -0.54 7.56
CA TYR A 8 8.18 -0.81 6.12
C TYR A 8 9.55 -0.46 5.53
N GLU A 9 10.08 0.74 5.80
CA GLU A 9 11.37 1.17 5.26
C GLU A 9 12.54 0.32 5.77
N GLN A 10 12.51 -0.10 7.05
CA GLN A 10 13.53 -1.01 7.58
C GLN A 10 13.44 -2.38 6.93
N ALA A 11 12.24 -2.94 6.81
CA ALA A 11 12.02 -4.25 6.19
C ALA A 11 12.46 -4.24 4.71
N ARG A 12 12.12 -3.17 3.99
CA ARG A 12 12.52 -2.96 2.60
C ARG A 12 14.03 -2.80 2.44
N ALA A 13 14.69 -2.06 3.33
CA ALA A 13 16.15 -1.91 3.29
C ALA A 13 16.86 -3.24 3.51
N GLU A 14 16.45 -4.00 4.54
CA GLU A 14 17.01 -5.32 4.83
C GLU A 14 16.77 -6.31 3.67
N LEU A 15 15.57 -6.29 3.08
CA LEU A 15 15.26 -7.12 1.92
C LEU A 15 16.16 -6.80 0.73
N ALA A 16 16.43 -5.51 0.46
CA ALA A 16 17.32 -5.11 -0.62
C ALA A 16 18.76 -5.58 -0.39
N GLU A 17 19.25 -5.54 0.84
CA GLU A 17 20.58 -6.08 1.19
C GLU A 17 20.66 -7.60 0.99
N ILE A 18 19.62 -8.33 1.39
CA ILE A 18 19.53 -9.78 1.19
C ILE A 18 19.55 -10.14 -0.30
N VAL A 19 18.74 -9.44 -1.11
CA VAL A 19 18.70 -9.64 -2.56
C VAL A 19 20.08 -9.38 -3.16
N ALA A 20 20.71 -8.25 -2.82
CA ALA A 20 22.05 -7.92 -3.32
C ALA A 20 23.09 -9.01 -2.96
N LYS A 21 23.02 -9.58 -1.76
CA LYS A 21 23.91 -10.66 -1.32
C LYS A 21 23.65 -11.99 -2.03
N LEU A 22 22.39 -12.31 -2.33
CA LEU A 22 22.04 -13.49 -3.12
C LEU A 22 22.50 -13.34 -4.57
N GLU A 23 22.32 -12.15 -5.16
CA GLU A 23 22.69 -11.83 -6.55
C GLU A 23 24.21 -11.78 -6.75
N SER A 24 24.99 -11.36 -5.76
CA SER A 24 26.46 -11.36 -5.86
C SER A 24 27.04 -12.77 -6.00
N GLY A 25 26.29 -13.80 -5.62
CA GLY A 25 26.77 -15.17 -5.53
C GLY A 25 27.86 -15.33 -4.47
N GLY A 26 28.55 -16.48 -4.49
CA GLY A 26 29.63 -16.77 -3.54
C GLY A 26 29.20 -17.13 -2.12
N VAL A 27 27.89 -17.16 -1.85
CA VAL A 27 27.31 -17.60 -0.59
C VAL A 27 27.07 -19.13 -0.63
N PRO A 28 27.47 -19.89 0.41
CA PRO A 28 27.17 -21.32 0.49
C PRO A 28 25.68 -21.60 0.44
N LEU A 29 25.27 -22.70 -0.20
CA LEU A 29 23.85 -23.06 -0.38
C LEU A 29 23.03 -22.98 0.92
N ALA A 30 23.57 -23.51 2.02
CA ALA A 30 22.88 -23.50 3.31
C ALA A 30 22.59 -22.06 3.80
N GLU A 31 23.53 -21.14 3.60
CA GLU A 31 23.36 -19.73 3.95
C GLU A 31 22.41 -19.01 2.97
N SER A 32 22.49 -19.31 1.67
CA SER A 32 21.55 -18.80 0.66
C SER A 32 20.10 -19.19 0.98
N MET A 33 19.87 -20.40 1.52
CA MET A 33 18.55 -20.83 1.97
C MET A 33 18.04 -20.03 3.18
N GLN A 34 18.93 -19.68 4.12
CA GLN A 34 18.55 -18.83 5.26
C GLN A 34 18.22 -17.40 4.81
N LEU A 35 19.05 -16.83 3.94
CA LEU A 35 18.84 -15.52 3.34
C LEU A 35 17.53 -15.46 2.57
N TRP A 36 17.25 -16.47 1.73
CA TRP A 36 15.99 -16.56 1.00
C TRP A 36 14.79 -16.58 1.95
N LYS A 37 14.79 -17.44 2.97
CA LYS A 37 13.68 -17.53 3.93
C LYS A 37 13.43 -16.20 4.63
N ARG A 38 14.50 -15.51 5.07
CA ARG A 38 14.39 -14.18 5.67
C ARG A 38 13.84 -13.16 4.67
N GLY A 39 14.30 -13.21 3.42
CA GLY A 39 13.78 -12.38 2.33
C GLY A 39 12.28 -12.55 2.13
N GLU A 40 11.78 -13.79 2.14
CA GLU A 40 10.33 -14.08 2.02
C GLU A 40 9.54 -13.49 3.19
N GLU A 41 10.04 -13.61 4.42
CA GLU A 41 9.40 -13.03 5.61
C GLU A 41 9.31 -11.50 5.52
N LEU A 42 10.38 -10.84 5.05
CA LEU A 42 10.40 -9.39 4.85
C LEU A 42 9.50 -8.94 3.70
N ALA A 43 9.47 -9.68 2.60
CA ALA A 43 8.62 -9.39 1.46
C ALA A 43 7.13 -9.48 1.84
N ALA A 44 6.74 -10.52 2.58
CA ALA A 44 5.38 -10.65 3.11
C ALA A 44 5.01 -9.46 4.01
N ARG A 45 5.93 -9.04 4.89
CA ARG A 45 5.72 -7.88 5.76
C ARG A 45 5.52 -6.59 4.97
N CYS A 46 6.35 -6.35 3.96
CA CYS A 46 6.20 -5.19 3.07
C CYS A 46 4.85 -5.20 2.36
N GLN A 47 4.40 -6.37 1.89
CA GLN A 47 3.11 -6.52 1.23
C GLN A 47 1.94 -6.21 2.17
N GLU A 48 1.95 -6.74 3.39
CA GLU A 48 0.91 -6.47 4.41
C GLU A 48 0.73 -4.97 4.67
N GLU A 49 1.83 -4.23 4.81
CA GLU A 49 1.80 -2.78 5.06
C GLU A 49 1.25 -2.00 3.86
N LEU A 50 1.66 -2.37 2.64
CA LEU A 50 1.17 -1.76 1.41
C LEU A 50 -0.31 -2.05 1.16
N ASP A 51 -0.75 -3.27 1.45
CA ASP A 51 -2.16 -3.65 1.35
C ASP A 51 -3.02 -2.87 2.34
N GLY A 52 -2.56 -2.69 3.58
CA GLY A 52 -3.22 -1.84 4.57
C GLY A 52 -3.33 -0.39 4.11
N ALA A 53 -2.23 0.18 3.61
CA ALA A 53 -2.24 1.55 3.06
C ALA A 53 -3.21 1.68 1.87
N ARG A 54 -3.29 0.65 1.02
CA ARG A 54 -4.20 0.63 -0.12
C ARG A 54 -5.66 0.64 0.31
N GLN A 55 -6.02 -0.18 1.30
CA GLN A 55 -7.38 -0.24 1.84
C GLN A 55 -7.82 1.12 2.38
N LEU A 56 -6.96 1.80 3.15
CA LEU A 56 -7.24 3.14 3.68
C LEU A 56 -7.54 4.17 2.58
N ILE A 57 -6.78 4.12 1.48
CA ILE A 57 -7.02 4.99 0.32
C ILE A 57 -8.36 4.68 -0.33
N ASP A 58 -8.67 3.39 -0.53
CA ASP A 58 -9.91 2.98 -1.19
C ASP A 58 -11.14 3.34 -0.33
N GLU A 59 -11.08 3.20 0.99
CA GLU A 59 -12.12 3.65 1.93
C GLU A 59 -12.34 5.16 1.87
N ALA A 60 -11.28 5.97 1.91
CA ALA A 60 -11.36 7.42 1.81
C ALA A 60 -11.97 7.88 0.47
N ARG A 61 -11.69 7.15 -0.62
CA ARG A 61 -12.29 7.40 -1.94
C ARG A 61 -13.78 7.06 -1.97
N GLN A 62 -14.21 6.02 -1.29
CA GLN A 62 -15.63 5.68 -1.21
C GLN A 62 -16.40 6.75 -0.41
N GLN A 63 -15.88 7.16 0.75
CA GLN A 63 -16.51 8.19 1.59
C GLN A 63 -16.71 9.53 0.85
N SER A 64 -15.76 9.93 0.01
CA SER A 64 -15.87 11.14 -0.79
C SER A 64 -16.90 11.04 -1.94
N GLN A 65 -17.24 9.83 -2.40
CA GLN A 65 -18.25 9.60 -3.42
C GLN A 65 -19.67 9.53 -2.85
N THR A 66 -19.85 9.02 -1.62
CA THR A 66 -21.17 8.92 -0.97
C THR A 66 -21.66 10.23 -0.36
N GLY A 67 -20.83 11.28 -0.31
CA GLY A 67 -21.17 12.60 0.26
C GLY A 67 -21.64 13.66 -0.76
N GLY A 68 -21.87 13.28 -2.02
CA GLY A 68 -22.21 14.21 -3.11
C GLY A 68 -23.65 14.08 -3.58
N GLU A 69 -24.62 14.50 -2.77
CA GLU A 69 -25.97 14.81 -3.27
C GLU A 69 -26.03 16.32 -3.55
N PRO A 70 -25.94 16.78 -4.82
CA PRO A 70 -26.21 18.17 -5.12
C PRO A 70 -27.68 18.46 -4.76
N PRO A 71 -28.01 19.61 -4.14
CA PRO A 71 -29.40 19.95 -3.89
C PRO A 71 -30.15 19.93 -5.22
N ALA A 72 -31.12 19.03 -5.32
CA ALA A 72 -32.10 18.99 -6.40
C ALA A 72 -33.07 20.17 -6.25
N ASP A 73 -32.55 21.38 -6.43
CA ASP A 73 -33.32 22.56 -6.81
C ASP A 73 -32.38 23.51 -7.56
N LEU A 74 -31.95 23.08 -8.75
CA LEU A 74 -31.62 24.05 -9.78
C LEU A 74 -32.96 24.57 -10.29
N GLY A 75 -33.47 25.58 -9.56
CA GLY A 75 -34.65 26.34 -9.91
C GLY A 75 -34.63 26.64 -11.41
N GLN A 76 -35.65 26.12 -12.08
CA GLN A 76 -35.89 26.37 -13.49
C GLN A 76 -35.90 27.89 -13.69
N PRO A 77 -35.08 28.48 -14.59
CA PRO A 77 -35.36 29.83 -15.00
C PRO A 77 -36.69 29.76 -15.73
N SER A 78 -37.72 30.38 -15.14
CA SER A 78 -38.99 30.64 -15.81
C SER A 78 -38.69 31.28 -17.16
N ALA A 79 -38.84 30.50 -18.24
CA ALA A 79 -38.98 31.06 -19.55
C ALA A 79 -40.36 31.73 -19.59
N GLU A 80 -40.40 33.05 -19.34
CA GLU A 80 -41.57 33.86 -19.64
C GLU A 80 -41.85 33.78 -21.16
N PRO A 81 -43.07 33.42 -21.59
CA PRO A 81 -43.50 33.67 -22.95
C PRO A 81 -44.24 35.01 -23.03
N LEU A 82 -44.29 35.58 -24.24
CA LEU A 82 -44.98 36.82 -24.70
C LEU A 82 -44.11 38.09 -24.69
N ALA A 83 -44.05 38.89 -25.75
CA ALA A 83 -44.89 39.03 -26.96
C ALA A 83 -44.06 39.50 -28.17
#